data_AF-A0A9E5NDK3-F1
#
_entry.id   AF-A0A9E5NDK3-F1
#
_cell.length_a   1.000
_cell.length_b   1.000
_cell.length_c   1.000
_cell.angle_alpha   90.00
_cell.angle_beta   90.00
_cell.angle_gamma   90.00
#
_symmetry.space_group_name_H-M   'P 1'
#
loop_
_entity.id
_entity.type
_entity.pdbx_description
1 polymer ?
#
loop_
_entity_poly.entity_id
_entity_poly.type
_entity_poly.pdbx_seq_one_letter_code
_entity_poly.pdbx_strand_id
1 'polypeptide(L)'
;MADQKALKAQQYEARARTMAKVLAGQKSRLVFTGSLFAIFVVGMALRLHRLDSLPLDVDGILTAIVSQQDVRSILQFHLEDASNPPLLSILTHFFFTCWGHSEFFARLPAALLGSL
;
A
#
# COMPACT_ATOMS: atom_id res chain seq x y z
N MET A 1 58.02 -1.93 -22.70
CA MET A 1 57.40 -2.52 -21.48
C MET A 1 56.85 -1.50 -20.49
N ALA A 2 57.41 -0.29 -20.36
CA ALA A 2 56.90 0.74 -19.45
C ALA A 2 55.47 1.22 -19.80
N ASP A 3 55.17 1.34 -21.10
CA ASP A 3 53.88 1.84 -21.61
C ASP A 3 52.68 0.95 -21.25
N GLN A 4 52.85 -0.38 -21.30
CA GLN A 4 51.79 -1.32 -20.93
C GLN A 4 51.42 -1.25 -19.44
N LYS A 5 52.38 -0.89 -18.57
CA LYS A 5 52.09 -0.69 -17.13
C LYS A 5 51.26 0.58 -16.90
N ALA A 6 51.61 1.66 -17.59
CA ALA A 6 50.88 2.92 -17.49
C ALA A 6 49.44 2.78 -18.01
N LEU A 7 49.24 2.09 -19.14
CA LEU A 7 47.92 1.84 -19.70
C LEU A 7 47.03 1.02 -18.74
N LYS A 8 47.58 -0.04 -18.13
CA LYS A 8 46.85 -0.84 -17.15
C LYS A 8 46.47 -0.01 -15.91
N ALA A 9 47.39 0.81 -15.40
CA ALA A 9 47.12 1.67 -14.25
C ALA A 9 45.96 2.65 -14.51
N GLN A 10 45.93 3.29 -15.69
CA GLN A 10 44.82 4.17 -16.09
C GLN A 10 43.48 3.41 -16.20
N GLN A 11 43.50 2.19 -16.73
CA GLN A 11 42.30 1.35 -16.80
C GLN A 11 41.77 0.96 -15.41
N TYR A 12 42.66 0.69 -14.44
CA TYR A 12 42.26 0.42 -13.06
C TYR A 12 41.64 1.64 -12.40
N GLU A 13 42.21 2.83 -12.58
CA GLU A 13 41.64 4.07 -12.05
C GLU A 13 40.27 4.39 -12.66
N ALA A 14 40.13 4.22 -13.98
CA ALA A 14 38.85 4.42 -14.66
C ALA A 14 37.76 3.47 -14.15
N ARG A 15 38.11 2.20 -13.92
CA ARG A 15 37.22 1.19 -13.34
C ARG A 15 36.86 1.49 -11.88
N ALA A 16 37.82 1.93 -11.08
CA ALA A 16 37.57 2.31 -9.68
C ALA A 16 36.60 3.50 -9.58
N ARG A 17 36.76 4.52 -10.45
CA ARG A 17 35.84 5.67 -10.51
C ARG A 17 34.43 5.28 -10.95
N THR A 18 34.30 4.36 -11.92
CA THR A 18 32.98 3.86 -12.33
C THR A 18 32.31 3.07 -11.21
N MET A 19 33.02 2.16 -10.55
CA MET A 19 32.49 1.41 -9.41
C MET A 19 32.05 2.33 -8.26
N ALA A 20 32.84 3.35 -7.91
CA ALA A 20 32.47 4.33 -6.89
C ALA A 20 31.17 5.07 -7.24
N LYS A 21 30.99 5.47 -8.51
CA LYS A 21 29.77 6.14 -8.98
C LYS A 21 28.54 5.24 -8.91
N VAL A 22 28.69 3.95 -9.23
CA VAL A 22 27.60 2.96 -9.11
C VAL A 22 27.20 2.77 -7.65
N LEU A 23 28.17 2.58 -6.76
CA LEU A 23 27.91 2.41 -5.32
C LEU A 23 27.24 3.64 -4.71
N ALA A 24 27.66 4.85 -5.08
CA ALA A 24 27.03 6.09 -4.64
C ALA A 24 25.58 6.21 -5.14
N GLY A 25 25.32 5.85 -6.41
CA GLY A 25 23.97 5.81 -6.97
C GLY A 25 23.07 4.77 -6.28
N GLN A 26 23.62 3.59 -5.95
CA GLN A 26 22.91 2.54 -5.22
C GLN A 26 22.56 2.98 -3.79
N LYS A 27 23.49 3.64 -3.09
CA LYS A 27 23.25 4.21 -1.74
C LYS A 27 22.16 5.27 -1.77
N SER A 28 22.16 6.16 -2.77
CA SER A 28 21.12 7.19 -2.93
C SER A 28 19.74 6.58 -3.17
N ARG A 29 19.65 5.57 -4.05
CA ARG A 29 18.39 4.84 -4.29
C ARG A 29 17.89 4.15 -3.03
N LEU A 30 18.77 3.53 -2.26
CA LEU A 30 18.38 2.83 -1.03
C LEU A 30 17.87 3.80 0.03
N VAL A 31 18.51 4.96 0.19
CA VAL A 31 18.03 6.02 1.08
C VAL A 31 16.68 6.55 0.61
N PHE A 32 16.51 6.80 -0.68
CA PHE A 32 15.26 7.28 -1.24
C PHE A 32 14.12 6.27 -1.04
N THR A 33 14.30 5.02 -1.45
CA THR A 33 13.31 3.95 -1.25
C THR A 33 13.02 3.73 0.23
N GLY A 34 14.05 3.75 1.09
CA GLY A 34 13.87 3.63 2.54
C GLY A 34 13.04 4.78 3.13
N SER A 35 13.25 6.01 2.65
CA SER A 35 12.47 7.17 3.08
C SER A 35 11.00 7.09 2.65
N LEU A 36 10.73 6.67 1.41
CA LEU A 36 9.37 6.46 0.92
C LEU A 36 8.65 5.37 1.72
N PHE A 37 9.35 4.27 2.00
CA PHE A 37 8.81 3.19 2.83
C PHE A 37 8.50 3.68 4.25
N ALA A 38 9.38 4.46 4.87
CA ALA A 38 9.14 5.03 6.19
C ALA A 38 7.91 5.96 6.19
N ILE A 39 7.77 6.83 5.18
CA ILE A 39 6.60 7.72 5.04
C ILE A 39 5.32 6.89 4.89
N PHE A 40 5.35 5.85 4.05
CA PHE A 40 4.22 4.95 3.88
C PHE A 40 3.81 4.26 5.18
N VAL A 41 4.77 3.70 5.93
CA VAL A 41 4.48 3.02 7.22
C VAL A 41 3.91 4.00 8.24
N VAL A 42 4.47 5.20 8.37
CA VAL A 42 3.98 6.22 9.29
C VAL A 42 2.58 6.70 8.87
N GLY A 43 2.38 6.97 7.58
CA GLY A 43 1.07 7.37 7.04
C GLY A 43 0.00 6.31 7.26
N MET A 44 0.33 5.03 7.01
CA MET A 44 -0.55 3.90 7.29
C MET A 44 -0.89 3.82 8.79
N ALA A 45 0.10 3.91 9.66
CA ALA A 45 -0.12 3.85 11.10
C ALA A 45 -1.05 4.98 11.58
N LEU A 46 -0.85 6.20 11.09
CA LEU A 46 -1.73 7.34 11.38
C LEU A 46 -3.16 7.13 10.85
N ARG A 47 -3.32 6.51 9.68
CA ARG A 47 -4.63 6.27 9.07
C ARG A 47 -5.42 5.16 9.76
N LEU A 48 -4.72 4.17 10.32
CA LEU A 48 -5.33 3.12 11.15
C LEU A 48 -5.54 3.58 12.60
N HIS A 49 -4.80 4.58 13.06
CA HIS A 49 -4.93 5.11 14.40
C HIS A 49 -6.30 5.79 14.57
N ARG A 50 -7.09 5.27 15.53
CA ARG A 50 -8.44 5.77 15.87
C ARG A 50 -9.46 5.66 14.74
N LEU A 51 -9.29 4.65 13.88
CA LEU A 51 -10.22 4.38 12.77
C LEU A 51 -11.66 4.12 13.23
N ASP A 52 -11.85 3.69 14.48
CA ASP A 52 -13.13 3.41 15.15
C ASP A 52 -13.61 4.52 16.08
N SER A 53 -12.92 5.68 16.13
CA SER A 53 -13.22 6.72 17.12
C SER A 53 -14.43 7.59 16.81
N LEU A 54 -14.90 7.58 15.56
CA LEU A 54 -16.07 8.33 15.10
C LEU A 54 -17.16 7.34 14.66
N PRO A 55 -18.45 7.65 14.83
CA PRO A 55 -19.53 6.81 14.32
C PRO A 55 -19.53 6.77 12.78
N LEU A 56 -20.03 5.69 12.18
CA LEU A 56 -20.16 5.57 10.73
C LEU A 56 -21.10 6.65 10.16
N ASP A 57 -20.72 7.15 8.99
CA ASP A 57 -21.59 7.93 8.13
C ASP A 57 -22.68 7.04 7.49
N VAL A 58 -23.67 7.66 6.88
CA VAL A 58 -24.83 6.94 6.31
C VAL A 58 -24.39 5.91 5.27
N ASP A 59 -23.45 6.26 4.39
CA ASP A 59 -22.93 5.37 3.35
C ASP A 59 -22.12 4.21 3.96
N GLY A 60 -21.35 4.48 5.03
CA GLY A 60 -20.63 3.45 5.78
C GLY A 60 -21.57 2.49 6.49
N ILE A 61 -22.66 2.98 7.08
CA ILE A 61 -23.69 2.13 7.71
C ILE A 61 -24.33 1.23 6.65
N LEU A 62 -24.77 1.80 5.52
CA LEU A 62 -25.39 1.02 4.44
C LEU A 62 -24.45 -0.06 3.92
N THR A 63 -23.18 0.31 3.67
CA THR A 63 -22.14 -0.63 3.23
C THR A 63 -21.95 -1.73 4.26
N ALA A 64 -21.87 -1.40 5.55
CA ALA A 64 -21.70 -2.38 6.63
C ALA A 64 -22.90 -3.33 6.74
N ILE A 65 -24.14 -2.85 6.55
CA ILE A 65 -25.35 -3.68 6.57
C ILE A 65 -25.34 -4.65 5.39
N VAL A 66 -25.09 -4.15 4.17
CA VAL A 66 -25.07 -5.00 2.97
C VAL A 66 -23.95 -6.04 3.07
N SER A 67 -22.78 -5.66 3.59
CA SER A 67 -21.62 -6.54 3.74
C SER A 67 -21.80 -7.68 4.75
N GLN A 68 -22.83 -7.62 5.61
CA GLN A 68 -23.17 -8.71 6.53
C GLN A 68 -23.95 -9.84 5.83
N GLN A 69 -24.45 -9.61 4.63
CA GLN A 69 -25.15 -10.62 3.85
C GLN A 69 -24.16 -11.56 3.16
N ASP A 70 -24.65 -12.69 2.66
CA ASP A 70 -23.84 -13.57 1.83
C ASP A 70 -23.51 -12.91 0.48
N VAL A 71 -22.40 -13.34 -0.14
CA VAL A 71 -21.88 -12.74 -1.39
C VAL A 71 -22.94 -12.69 -2.50
N ARG A 72 -23.84 -13.68 -2.58
CA ARG A 72 -24.90 -13.68 -3.59
C ARG A 72 -25.90 -12.55 -3.35
N SER A 73 -26.35 -12.37 -2.12
CA SER A 73 -27.27 -11.29 -1.74
C SER A 73 -26.63 -9.91 -1.92
N ILE A 74 -25.32 -9.76 -1.63
CA ILE A 74 -24.56 -8.54 -1.92
C ILE A 74 -24.60 -8.22 -3.43
N LEU A 75 -24.37 -9.21 -4.29
CA LEU A 75 -24.40 -9.01 -5.74
C LEU A 75 -25.81 -8.67 -6.22
N GLN A 76 -26.84 -9.34 -5.69
CA GLN A 76 -28.24 -9.04 -6.03
C GLN A 76 -28.62 -7.61 -5.65
N PHE A 77 -28.23 -7.16 -4.46
CA PHE A 77 -28.47 -5.79 -3.99
C PHE A 77 -27.92 -4.74 -4.98
N HIS A 78 -26.68 -4.90 -5.45
CA HIS A 78 -26.06 -3.94 -6.39
C HIS A 78 -26.50 -4.13 -7.85
N LEU A 79 -27.12 -5.27 -8.19
CA LEU A 79 -27.76 -5.47 -9.50
C LEU A 79 -29.11 -4.74 -9.57
N GLU A 80 -29.84 -4.71 -8.46
CA GLU A 80 -31.13 -4.01 -8.34
C GLU A 80 -30.92 -2.50 -8.13
N ASP A 81 -29.94 -2.12 -7.31
CA ASP A 81 -29.54 -0.73 -7.07
C ASP A 81 -28.16 -0.48 -7.69
N ALA A 82 -28.15 -0.10 -8.97
CA ALA A 82 -26.94 0.11 -9.79
C ALA A 82 -26.12 1.36 -9.41
N SER A 83 -26.36 1.94 -8.23
CA SER A 83 -25.75 3.20 -7.79
C SER A 83 -24.24 3.06 -7.51
N ASN A 84 -23.77 1.90 -7.04
CA ASN A 84 -22.36 1.68 -6.68
C ASN A 84 -21.87 0.28 -7.07
N PRO A 85 -20.56 0.10 -7.36
CA PRO A 85 -20.00 -1.22 -7.61
C PRO A 85 -19.87 -2.04 -6.30
N PRO A 86 -20.06 -3.37 -6.33
CA PRO A 86 -20.11 -4.21 -5.13
C PRO A 86 -18.75 -4.47 -4.47
N LEU A 87 -17.65 -3.98 -5.06
CA LEU A 87 -16.29 -4.33 -4.64
C LEU A 87 -16.02 -3.99 -3.17
N LEU A 88 -16.43 -2.80 -2.71
CA LEU A 88 -16.23 -2.36 -1.34
C LEU A 88 -17.02 -3.25 -0.36
N SER A 89 -18.25 -3.59 -0.71
CA SER A 89 -19.13 -4.44 0.11
C SER A 89 -18.60 -5.88 0.20
N ILE A 90 -18.08 -6.43 -0.90
CA ILE A 90 -17.45 -7.76 -0.93
C ILE A 90 -16.16 -7.76 -0.09
N LEU A 91 -15.34 -6.73 -0.22
CA LEU A 91 -14.11 -6.63 0.55
C LEU A 91 -14.41 -6.52 2.04
N THR A 92 -15.38 -5.68 2.41
CA THR A 92 -15.83 -5.54 3.79
C THR A 92 -16.42 -6.85 4.33
N HIS A 93 -17.20 -7.57 3.53
CA HIS A 93 -17.72 -8.91 3.89
C HIS A 93 -16.58 -9.89 4.22
N PHE A 94 -15.51 -9.88 3.43
CA PHE A 94 -14.32 -10.70 3.71
C PHE A 94 -13.70 -10.34 5.08
N PHE A 95 -13.53 -9.05 5.38
CA PHE A 95 -13.00 -8.62 6.68
C PHE A 95 -13.92 -9.00 7.84
N PHE A 96 -15.23 -8.85 7.68
CA PHE A 96 -16.21 -9.28 8.68
C PHE A 96 -16.19 -10.79 8.90
N THR A 97 -16.01 -11.57 7.84
CA THR A 97 -15.92 -13.03 7.93
C THR A 97 -14.65 -13.47 8.67
N CYS A 98 -13.53 -12.80 8.42
CA CYS A 98 -12.24 -13.18 9.01
C CYS A 98 -12.05 -12.68 10.45
N TRP A 99 -12.54 -11.49 10.79
CA TRP A 99 -12.26 -10.84 12.08
C TRP A 99 -13.50 -10.39 12.87
N GLY A 100 -14.70 -10.62 12.33
CA GLY A 100 -15.97 -10.30 12.97
C GLY A 100 -16.51 -8.92 12.61
N HIS A 101 -17.72 -8.63 13.11
CA HIS A 101 -18.48 -7.43 12.81
C HIS A 101 -18.08 -6.29 13.78
N SER A 102 -17.15 -5.44 13.36
CA SER A 102 -16.75 -4.24 14.08
C SER A 102 -16.67 -3.05 13.14
N GLU A 103 -16.97 -1.85 13.66
CA GLU A 103 -16.85 -0.59 12.92
C GLU A 103 -15.43 -0.38 12.37
N PHE A 104 -14.42 -0.86 13.10
CA PHE A 104 -13.04 -0.85 12.65
C PHE A 104 -12.88 -1.62 11.32
N PHE A 105 -13.42 -2.84 11.25
CA PHE A 105 -13.33 -3.69 10.05
C PHE A 105 -14.21 -3.19 8.91
N ALA A 106 -15.29 -2.46 9.22
CA ALA A 106 -16.11 -1.80 8.21
C ALA A 106 -15.31 -0.72 7.44
N ARG A 107 -14.39 -0.05 8.13
CA ARG A 107 -13.58 1.05 7.57
C ARG A 107 -12.21 0.63 7.07
N LEU A 108 -11.73 -0.52 7.53
CA LEU A 108 -10.39 -1.03 7.20
C LEU A 108 -10.14 -1.11 5.69
N PRO A 109 -11.07 -1.61 4.84
CA PRO A 109 -10.90 -1.60 3.38
C PRO A 109 -10.59 -0.21 2.80
N ALA A 110 -11.36 0.80 3.20
CA ALA A 110 -11.19 2.17 2.72
C ALA A 110 -9.90 2.81 3.28
N ALA A 111 -9.53 2.49 4.52
CA ALA A 111 -8.30 2.96 5.14
C ALA A 111 -7.05 2.41 4.42
N LEU A 112 -7.07 1.12 4.08
CA LEU A 112 -5.99 0.45 3.34
C LEU A 112 -5.86 0.99 1.92
N LEU A 113 -6.96 1.10 1.18
CA LEU A 113 -6.92 1.62 -0.19
C LEU A 113 -6.52 3.10 -0.25
N GLY A 114 -6.93 3.91 0.72
CA GLY A 114 -6.54 5.32 0.79
C GLY A 114 -5.12 5.58 1.32
N SER A 115 -4.35 4.53 1.62
CA SER A 115 -2.95 4.62 2.04
C SER A 115 -1.95 4.31 0.92
N LEU A 116 -2.42 3.73 -0.18
CA LEU A 116 -1.68 3.44 -1.42
C LEU A 116 -1.64 4.68 -2.32
#